data_AF-U5E671-F1
#
_entry.id   AF-U5E671-F1
#
_cell.length_a   1.000
_cell.length_b   1.000
_cell.length_c   1.000
_cell.angle_alpha   90.00
_cell.angle_beta   90.00
_cell.angle_gamma   90.00
#
_symmetry.space_group_name_H-M   'P 1'
#
loop_
_entity.id
_entity.type
_entity.pdbx_description
1 polymer ?
#
loop_
_entity_poly.entity_id
_entity_poly.type
_entity_poly.pdbx_seq_one_letter_code
_entity_poly.pdbx_strand_id
1 'polypeptide(L)'
;MLYEFAPLLELESTLQMLRTILLACTAVARGFGAALGGWAAQYALSPLRQVARTASRIASGDQELRLAPSDDRDLSTTVDSFNAMVDSLQRRIERERRLGSDLSHELRTPLTTLTTAATVLAGHRDELSERPGTALDLLIEETTYLRGLLDDILALARAEAGIHRSDLAPLSVARLLTQIMSIHADAPAVLRIHDPGLVLGRRLGSSARS
;
A
#
# COMPACT_ATOMS: atom_id res chain seq x y z
N MET A 1 -0.65 58.02 -77.81
CA MET A 1 -0.91 57.33 -76.53
C MET A 1 -1.13 55.86 -76.84
N LEU A 2 -0.09 55.03 -76.83
CA LEU A 2 -0.24 53.57 -76.92
C LEU A 2 -0.59 53.07 -75.52
N TYR A 3 -1.80 52.55 -75.33
CA TYR A 3 -2.16 51.80 -74.12
C TYR A 3 -1.64 50.38 -74.29
N GLU A 4 -0.58 50.02 -73.56
CA GLU A 4 -0.18 48.63 -73.36
C GLU A 4 -1.26 47.97 -72.50
N PHE A 5 -2.17 47.23 -73.14
CA PHE A 5 -3.04 46.31 -72.43
C PHE A 5 -2.19 45.12 -71.97
N ALA A 6 -1.44 45.29 -70.89
CA ALA A 6 -0.97 44.13 -70.12
C ALA A 6 -2.24 43.41 -69.65
N PRO A 7 -2.52 42.18 -70.12
CA PRO A 7 -3.77 41.52 -69.82
C PRO A 7 -3.82 41.28 -68.31
N LEU A 8 -4.71 42.00 -67.62
CA LEU A 8 -4.95 41.86 -66.18
C LEU A 8 -5.23 40.40 -65.79
N LEU A 9 -5.71 39.58 -66.74
CA LEU A 9 -5.87 38.13 -66.60
C LEU A 9 -4.56 37.36 -66.34
N GLU A 10 -3.44 37.74 -66.95
CA GLU A 10 -2.16 37.06 -66.71
C GLU A 10 -1.65 37.34 -65.29
N LEU A 11 -1.82 38.56 -64.80
CA LEU A 11 -1.47 38.95 -63.43
C LEU A 11 -2.36 38.25 -62.38
N GLU A 12 -3.66 38.16 -62.64
CA GLU A 12 -4.60 37.51 -61.71
C GLU A 12 -4.35 35.99 -61.63
N SER A 13 -4.06 35.35 -62.77
CA SER A 13 -3.71 33.92 -62.82
C SER A 13 -2.41 33.60 -62.08
N THR A 14 -1.38 34.45 -62.21
CA THR A 14 -0.10 34.28 -61.50
C THR A 14 -0.26 34.51 -60.01
N LEU A 15 -1.03 35.53 -59.58
CA LEU A 15 -1.34 35.74 -58.16
C LEU A 15 -2.15 34.59 -57.55
N GLN A 16 -3.11 34.02 -58.30
CA GLN A 16 -3.91 32.89 -57.83
C GLN A 16 -3.09 31.60 -57.72
N MET A 17 -2.17 31.36 -58.66
CA MET A 17 -1.20 30.27 -58.60
C MET A 17 -0.25 30.44 -57.41
N LEU A 18 0.32 31.63 -57.22
CA LEU A 18 1.18 31.91 -56.06
C LEU A 18 0.43 31.69 -54.74
N ARG A 19 -0.82 32.17 -54.64
CA ARG A 19 -1.68 31.97 -53.45
C ARG A 19 -1.90 30.50 -53.15
N THR A 20 -2.24 29.69 -54.15
CA THR A 20 -2.50 28.25 -53.96
C THR A 20 -1.24 27.50 -53.55
N ILE A 21 -0.09 27.81 -54.14
CA ILE A 21 1.21 27.25 -53.74
C ILE A 21 1.55 27.65 -52.30
N LEU A 22 1.41 28.93 -51.94
CA LEU A 22 1.67 29.40 -50.57
C LEU A 22 0.77 28.72 -49.54
N LEU A 23 -0.53 28.57 -49.83
CA LEU A 23 -1.47 27.87 -48.96
C LEU A 23 -1.12 26.38 -48.84
N ALA A 24 -0.79 25.72 -49.95
CA ALA A 24 -0.36 24.32 -49.94
C ALA A 24 0.92 24.13 -49.11
N CYS A 25 1.94 24.96 -49.31
CA CYS A 25 3.17 24.95 -48.53
C CYS A 25 2.91 25.16 -47.03
N THR A 26 2.05 26.12 -46.69
CA THR A 26 1.68 26.39 -45.29
C THR A 26 0.95 25.19 -44.66
N ALA A 27 0.03 24.56 -45.38
CA ALA A 27 -0.69 23.38 -44.92
C ALA A 27 0.25 22.20 -44.70
N VAL A 28 1.17 21.95 -45.63
CA VAL A 28 2.18 20.89 -45.52
C VAL A 28 3.11 21.15 -44.33
N ALA A 29 3.64 22.37 -44.20
CA ALA A 29 4.52 22.74 -43.09
C ALA A 29 3.83 22.56 -41.72
N ARG A 30 2.56 22.97 -41.63
CA ARG A 30 1.76 22.80 -40.40
C ARG A 30 1.51 21.33 -40.08
N GLY A 31 1.14 20.52 -41.08
CA GLY A 31 0.93 19.09 -40.92
C GLY A 31 2.19 18.36 -40.46
N PHE A 32 3.31 18.68 -41.11
CA PHE A 32 4.61 18.12 -40.77
C PHE A 32 5.06 18.52 -39.36
N GLY A 33 4.92 19.80 -38.99
CA GLY A 33 5.22 20.29 -37.65
C GLY A 33 4.36 19.65 -36.56
N ALA A 34 3.05 19.48 -36.81
CA ALA A 34 2.15 18.80 -35.89
C ALA A 34 2.49 17.31 -35.72
N ALA A 35 2.83 16.62 -36.81
CA ALA A 35 3.21 15.21 -36.78
C ALA A 35 4.53 15.01 -36.02
N LEU A 36 5.59 15.77 -36.36
CA LEU A 36 6.88 15.69 -35.67
C LEU A 36 6.77 16.11 -34.21
N GLY A 37 6.06 17.20 -33.91
CA GLY A 37 5.86 17.67 -32.54
C GLY A 37 5.10 16.65 -31.69
N GLY A 38 4.05 16.05 -32.23
CA GLY A 38 3.31 14.98 -31.58
C GLY A 38 4.17 13.75 -31.31
N TRP A 39 4.95 13.32 -32.30
CA TRP A 39 5.85 12.17 -32.17
C TRP A 39 6.96 12.43 -31.13
N ALA A 40 7.63 13.58 -31.21
CA ALA A 40 8.67 13.97 -30.27
C ALA A 40 8.15 14.09 -28.83
N ALA A 41 6.96 14.68 -28.65
CA ALA A 41 6.33 14.78 -27.34
C ALA A 41 5.99 13.40 -26.76
N GLN A 42 5.47 12.48 -27.58
CA GLN A 42 5.19 11.13 -27.11
C GLN A 42 6.46 10.39 -26.70
N TYR A 43 7.54 10.53 -27.48
CA TYR A 43 8.81 9.90 -27.19
C TYR A 43 9.44 10.46 -25.90
N ALA A 44 9.51 11.78 -25.78
CA ALA A 44 10.15 12.46 -24.64
C ALA A 44 9.38 12.29 -23.31
N LEU A 45 8.05 12.23 -23.33
CA LEU A 45 7.23 12.11 -22.12
C LEU A 45 6.93 10.65 -21.72
N SER A 46 7.19 9.67 -22.59
CA SER A 46 6.92 8.26 -22.29
C SER A 46 7.60 7.77 -20.99
N PRO A 47 8.89 8.07 -20.74
CA PRO A 47 9.57 7.63 -19.51
C PRO A 47 8.97 8.25 -18.25
N LEU A 48 8.57 9.52 -18.29
CA LEU A 48 7.92 10.19 -17.15
C LEU A 48 6.57 9.54 -16.80
N ARG A 49 5.81 9.09 -17.81
CA ARG A 49 4.57 8.34 -17.58
C ARG A 49 4.85 6.99 -16.90
N GLN A 50 5.97 6.34 -17.22
CA GLN A 50 6.37 5.09 -16.57
C GLN A 50 6.73 5.32 -15.09
N VAL A 51 7.51 6.37 -14.79
CA VAL A 51 7.81 6.79 -13.41
C VAL A 51 6.52 7.02 -12.63
N ALA A 52 5.59 7.82 -13.17
CA ALA A 52 4.32 8.13 -12.52
C ALA A 52 3.46 6.88 -12.26
N ARG A 53 3.37 5.96 -13.22
CA ARG A 53 2.64 4.70 -13.05
C ARG A 53 3.27 3.82 -11.97
N THR A 54 4.59 3.68 -11.98
CA THR A 54 5.30 2.88 -10.97
C THR A 54 5.15 3.51 -9.59
N ALA A 55 5.28 4.83 -9.47
CA ALA A 55 5.04 5.55 -8.22
C ALA A 55 3.62 5.31 -7.68
N SER A 56 2.60 5.38 -8.55
CA SER A 56 1.21 5.09 -8.18
C SER A 56 1.01 3.65 -7.68
N ARG A 57 1.69 2.66 -8.29
CA ARG A 57 1.64 1.27 -7.84
C ARG A 57 2.35 1.04 -6.51
N ILE A 58 3.48 1.70 -6.28
CA ILE A 58 4.18 1.67 -5.00
C ILE A 58 3.31 2.31 -3.91
N ALA A 59 2.64 3.43 -4.21
CA ALA A 59 1.69 4.08 -3.30
C ALA A 59 0.47 3.19 -2.98
N SER A 60 0.06 2.29 -3.89
CA SER A 60 -0.97 1.29 -3.62
C SER A 60 -0.47 0.01 -2.91
N GLY A 61 0.80 -0.03 -2.49
CA GLY A 61 1.37 -1.13 -1.69
C GLY A 61 2.28 -2.11 -2.42
N ASP A 62 2.54 -1.92 -3.71
CA ASP A 62 3.45 -2.78 -4.49
C ASP A 62 4.90 -2.26 -4.42
N GLN A 63 5.48 -2.36 -3.23
CA GLN A 63 6.77 -1.73 -2.87
C GLN A 63 8.01 -2.47 -3.41
N GLU A 64 7.83 -3.65 -4.01
CA GLU A 64 8.93 -4.43 -4.62
C GLU A 64 9.27 -3.95 -6.04
N LEU A 65 8.40 -3.14 -6.63
CA LEU A 65 8.63 -2.58 -7.95
C LEU A 65 9.88 -1.69 -7.97
N ARG A 66 10.58 -1.76 -9.10
CA ARG A 66 11.69 -0.88 -9.44
C ARG A 66 11.52 -0.40 -10.87
N LEU A 67 12.07 0.78 -11.15
CA LEU A 67 12.21 1.25 -12.52
C LEU A 67 13.41 0.53 -13.16
N ALA A 68 13.25 0.11 -14.42
CA ALA A 68 14.34 -0.44 -15.20
C ALA A 68 15.41 0.64 -15.45
N PRO A 69 16.70 0.26 -15.54
CA PRO A 69 17.76 1.18 -15.92
C PRO A 69 17.44 1.89 -17.24
N SER A 70 17.78 3.17 -17.32
CA SER A 70 17.63 3.97 -18.53
C SER A 70 19.00 4.30 -19.11
N ASP A 71 19.18 4.09 -20.41
CA ASP A 71 20.42 4.44 -21.14
C ASP A 71 20.54 5.95 -21.41
N ASP A 72 19.44 6.69 -21.31
CA ASP A 72 19.43 8.15 -21.37
C ASP A 72 19.98 8.74 -20.07
N ARG A 73 21.09 9.49 -20.17
CA ARG A 73 21.82 10.09 -19.05
C ARG A 73 20.98 11.05 -18.20
N ASP A 74 20.08 11.80 -18.82
CA ASP A 74 19.25 12.77 -18.10
C ASP A 74 18.16 12.04 -17.29
N LEU A 75 17.71 10.89 -17.79
CA LEU A 75 16.74 10.03 -17.12
C LEU A 75 17.37 9.06 -16.12
N SER A 76 18.60 8.60 -16.34
CA SER A 76 19.28 7.62 -15.48
C SER A 76 19.38 8.14 -14.04
N THR A 77 19.76 9.40 -13.88
CA THR A 77 19.84 10.08 -12.57
C THR A 77 18.49 10.08 -11.85
N THR A 78 17.39 10.29 -12.59
CA THR A 78 16.03 10.28 -12.03
C THR A 78 15.61 8.87 -11.63
N VAL A 79 15.89 7.87 -12.48
CA VAL A 79 15.62 6.46 -12.20
C VAL A 79 16.38 5.99 -10.95
N ASP A 80 17.66 6.32 -10.84
CA ASP A 80 18.49 5.97 -9.69
C ASP A 80 17.98 6.63 -8.40
N SER A 81 17.63 7.92 -8.47
CA SER A 81 17.05 8.65 -7.34
C SER A 81 15.71 8.07 -6.89
N PHE A 82 14.86 7.69 -7.85
CA PHE A 82 13.60 7.02 -7.57
C PHE A 82 13.83 5.67 -6.89
N ASN A 83 14.69 4.82 -7.44
CA ASN A 83 14.97 3.51 -6.86
C ASN A 83 15.59 3.63 -5.45
N ALA A 84 16.49 4.59 -5.23
CA ALA A 84 17.04 4.88 -3.90
C ALA A 84 15.98 5.34 -2.89
N MET A 85 14.99 6.12 -3.32
CA MET A 85 13.83 6.48 -2.50
C MET A 85 13.02 5.24 -2.11
N VAL A 86 12.78 4.32 -3.06
CA VAL A 86 12.05 3.07 -2.79
C VAL A 86 12.84 2.18 -1.80
N ASP A 87 14.16 2.08 -1.94
CA ASP A 87 15.01 1.34 -1.00
C ASP A 87 15.00 1.97 0.41
N SER A 88 14.95 3.30 0.50
CA SER A 88 14.81 4.00 1.78
C SER A 88 13.46 3.69 2.44
N LEU A 89 12.37 3.73 1.67
CA LEU A 89 11.03 3.38 2.14
C LEU A 89 10.97 1.95 2.66
N GLN A 90 11.48 0.98 1.89
CA GLN A 90 11.52 -0.42 2.32
C GLN A 90 12.32 -0.62 3.61
N ARG A 91 13.51 0.01 3.72
CA ARG A 91 14.32 -0.05 4.95
C ARG A 91 13.64 0.58 6.15
N ARG A 92 12.77 1.57 5.94
CA ARG A 92 12.01 2.20 7.03
C ARG A 92 10.89 1.27 7.51
N ILE A 93 10.10 0.73 6.59
CA ILE A 93 9.05 -0.25 6.89
C ILE A 93 9.64 -1.45 7.62
N GLU A 94 10.76 -1.98 7.13
CA GLU A 94 11.40 -3.13 7.74
C GLU A 94 11.96 -2.84 9.14
N ARG A 95 12.37 -1.60 9.42
CA ARG A 95 12.73 -1.17 10.79
C ARG A 95 11.51 -1.08 11.70
N GLU A 96 10.42 -0.48 11.23
CA GLU A 96 9.17 -0.37 12.00
C GLU A 96 8.63 -1.78 12.37
N ARG A 97 8.75 -2.75 11.46
CA ARG A 97 8.43 -4.16 11.73
C ARG A 97 9.26 -4.78 12.85
N ARG A 98 10.59 -4.62 12.78
CA ARG A 98 11.50 -5.15 13.80
C ARG A 98 11.22 -4.53 15.17
N LEU A 99 11.01 -3.22 15.22
CA LEU A 99 10.65 -2.52 16.46
C LEU A 99 9.38 -3.09 17.09
N GLY A 100 8.34 -3.37 16.31
CA GLY A 100 7.12 -3.99 16.85
C GLY A 100 7.37 -5.38 17.46
N SER A 101 8.26 -6.17 16.86
CA SER A 101 8.66 -7.47 17.40
C SER A 101 9.50 -7.33 18.67
N ASP A 102 10.49 -6.46 18.66
CA ASP A 102 11.41 -6.26 19.79
C ASP A 102 10.66 -5.70 21.00
N LEU A 103 9.80 -4.69 20.79
CA LEU A 103 8.92 -4.13 21.82
C LEU A 103 7.96 -5.18 22.38
N SER A 104 7.45 -6.11 21.56
CA SER A 104 6.63 -7.23 22.05
C SER A 104 7.37 -8.05 23.11
N HIS A 105 8.62 -8.41 22.82
CA HIS A 105 9.42 -9.24 23.72
C HIS A 105 9.85 -8.47 24.97
N GLU A 106 10.23 -7.21 24.80
CA GLU A 106 10.65 -6.34 25.91
C GLU A 106 9.50 -5.99 26.86
N LEU A 107 8.27 -5.83 26.38
CA LEU A 107 7.09 -5.52 27.22
C LEU A 107 6.45 -6.77 27.84
N ARG A 108 6.51 -7.92 27.16
CA ARG A 108 5.96 -9.17 27.70
C ARG A 108 6.65 -9.62 28.97
N THR A 109 7.96 -9.44 29.05
CA THR A 109 8.78 -9.85 30.21
C THR A 109 8.37 -9.12 31.50
N PRO A 110 8.41 -7.77 31.59
CA PRO A 110 8.01 -7.05 32.80
C PRO A 110 6.53 -7.26 33.13
N LEU A 111 5.67 -7.38 32.11
CA LEU A 111 4.24 -7.64 32.33
C LEU A 111 3.99 -9.05 32.90
N THR A 112 4.77 -10.05 32.46
CA THR A 112 4.74 -11.40 33.04
C THR A 112 5.21 -11.37 34.50
N THR A 113 6.25 -10.61 34.81
CA THR A 113 6.74 -10.42 36.18
C THR A 113 5.68 -9.77 37.07
N LEU A 114 5.03 -8.69 36.61
CA LEU A 114 3.93 -8.03 37.35
C LEU A 114 2.75 -8.99 37.57
N THR A 115 2.35 -9.72 36.53
CA THR A 115 1.27 -10.71 36.61
C THR A 115 1.61 -11.80 37.65
N THR A 116 2.85 -12.28 37.64
CA THR A 116 3.32 -13.31 38.57
C THR A 116 3.32 -12.78 40.01
N ALA A 117 3.85 -11.58 40.24
CA ALA A 117 3.86 -10.95 41.56
C ALA A 117 2.42 -10.73 42.09
N ALA A 118 1.53 -10.24 41.23
CA ALA A 118 0.11 -10.07 41.57
C ALA A 118 -0.57 -11.41 41.89
N THR A 119 -0.25 -12.48 41.16
CA THR A 119 -0.79 -13.84 41.41
C THR A 119 -0.29 -14.40 42.75
N VAL A 120 0.97 -14.17 43.10
CA VAL A 120 1.53 -14.59 44.40
C VAL A 120 0.87 -13.84 45.56
N LEU A 121 0.67 -12.53 45.41
CA LEU A 121 -0.04 -11.71 46.39
C LEU A 121 -1.51 -12.13 46.53
N ALA A 122 -2.17 -12.48 45.41
CA ALA A 122 -3.54 -12.97 45.40
C ALA A 122 -3.70 -14.26 46.22
N GLY A 123 -2.67 -15.13 46.24
CA GLY A 123 -2.65 -16.33 47.07
C GLY A 123 -2.66 -16.05 48.58
N HIS A 124 -2.27 -14.85 49.01
CA HIS A 124 -2.26 -14.40 50.41
C HIS A 124 -3.34 -13.33 50.67
N ARG A 125 -4.34 -13.23 49.79
CA ARG A 125 -5.39 -12.19 49.86
C ARG A 125 -6.19 -12.23 51.15
N ASP A 126 -6.37 -13.40 51.74
CA ASP A 126 -7.13 -13.57 52.99
C ASP A 126 -6.36 -13.09 54.24
N GLU A 127 -5.05 -12.92 54.12
CA GLU A 127 -4.18 -12.38 55.17
C GLU A 127 -4.11 -10.84 55.13
N LEU A 128 -4.63 -10.22 54.07
CA LEU A 128 -4.62 -8.78 53.87
C LEU A 128 -5.84 -8.12 54.52
N SER A 129 -5.62 -6.96 55.14
CA SER A 129 -6.71 -6.08 55.58
C SER A 129 -7.52 -5.57 54.38
N GLU A 130 -8.75 -5.12 54.63
CA GLU A 130 -9.72 -4.73 53.59
C GLU A 130 -9.15 -3.76 52.54
N ARG A 131 -8.48 -2.68 52.97
CA ARG A 131 -7.87 -1.67 52.08
C ARG A 131 -6.76 -2.24 51.16
N PRO A 132 -5.71 -2.92 51.67
CA PRO A 132 -4.73 -3.61 50.82
C PRO A 132 -5.33 -4.66 49.90
N GLY A 133 -6.37 -5.39 50.35
CA GLY A 133 -7.08 -6.37 49.53
C GLY A 133 -7.75 -5.73 48.31
N THR A 134 -8.54 -4.66 48.50
CA THR A 134 -9.15 -3.94 47.37
C THR A 134 -8.12 -3.37 46.40
N ALA A 135 -6.99 -2.88 46.90
CA ALA A 135 -5.91 -2.37 46.05
C ALA A 135 -5.26 -3.49 45.21
N LEU A 136 -5.10 -4.68 45.77
CA LEU A 136 -4.59 -5.85 45.06
C LEU A 136 -5.55 -6.31 43.96
N ASP A 137 -6.85 -6.36 44.25
CA ASP A 137 -7.88 -6.74 43.27
C ASP A 137 -7.85 -5.79 42.05
N LEU A 138 -7.76 -4.47 42.29
CA LEU A 138 -7.60 -3.46 41.24
C LEU A 138 -6.30 -3.63 40.44
N LEU A 139 -5.18 -3.94 41.10
CA LEU A 139 -3.90 -4.18 40.41
C LEU A 139 -3.96 -5.41 39.50
N ILE A 140 -4.63 -6.48 39.92
CA ILE A 140 -4.81 -7.70 39.12
C ILE A 140 -5.66 -7.39 37.88
N GLU A 141 -6.76 -6.66 38.06
CA GLU A 141 -7.64 -6.23 36.98
C GLU A 141 -6.87 -5.40 35.95
N GLU A 142 -6.15 -4.36 36.40
CA GLU A 142 -5.39 -3.46 35.53
C GLU A 142 -4.26 -4.20 34.79
N THR A 143 -3.54 -5.09 35.47
CA THR A 143 -2.46 -5.88 34.84
C THR A 143 -3.02 -6.82 33.77
N THR A 144 -4.21 -7.38 33.99
CA THR A 144 -4.91 -8.23 33.02
C THR A 144 -5.38 -7.42 31.81
N TYR A 145 -5.93 -6.22 32.05
CA TYR A 145 -6.32 -5.30 31.00
C TYR A 145 -5.13 -4.87 30.12
N LEU A 146 -4.02 -4.45 30.74
CA LEU A 146 -2.79 -4.07 30.04
C LEU A 146 -2.21 -5.22 29.19
N ARG A 147 -2.33 -6.46 29.67
CA ARG A 147 -1.95 -7.65 28.91
C ARG A 147 -2.76 -7.79 27.62
N GLY A 148 -4.08 -7.68 27.73
CA GLY A 148 -4.99 -7.77 26.59
C GLY A 148 -4.72 -6.66 25.57
N LEU A 149 -4.58 -5.42 26.05
CA LEU A 149 -4.26 -4.27 25.20
C LEU A 149 -2.92 -4.46 24.45
N LEU A 150 -1.90 -4.97 25.14
CA LEU A 150 -0.61 -5.27 24.51
C LEU A 150 -0.76 -6.35 23.42
N ASP A 151 -1.47 -7.44 23.71
CA ASP A 151 -1.71 -8.51 22.74
C ASP A 151 -2.48 -7.98 21.50
N ASP A 152 -3.46 -7.10 21.69
CA ASP A 152 -4.23 -6.47 20.61
C ASP A 152 -3.39 -5.53 19.75
N ILE A 153 -2.59 -4.65 20.37
CA ILE A 153 -1.67 -3.75 19.65
C ILE A 153 -0.67 -4.55 18.83
N LEU A 154 -0.13 -5.63 19.39
CA LEU A 154 0.81 -6.50 18.69
C LEU A 154 0.15 -7.30 17.56
N ALA A 155 -1.11 -7.71 17.73
CA ALA A 155 -1.88 -8.34 16.68
C ALA A 155 -2.11 -7.37 15.50
N LEU A 156 -2.46 -6.11 15.80
CA LEU A 156 -2.62 -5.05 14.81
C LEU A 156 -1.30 -4.75 14.09
N ALA A 157 -0.21 -4.56 14.83
CA ALA A 157 1.11 -4.27 14.26
C ALA A 157 1.59 -5.40 13.32
N ARG A 158 1.32 -6.67 13.65
CA ARG A 158 1.64 -7.82 12.78
C ARG A 158 0.76 -7.85 11.52
N ALA A 159 -0.49 -7.41 11.61
CA ALA A 159 -1.39 -7.31 10.47
C ALA A 159 -0.95 -6.21 9.49
N GLU A 160 -0.63 -5.02 10.01
CA GLU A 160 -0.14 -3.87 9.23
C GLU A 160 1.23 -4.13 8.61
N ALA A 161 2.10 -4.84 9.34
CA ALA A 161 3.40 -5.26 8.84
C ALA A 161 3.31 -6.17 7.61
N GLY A 162 2.16 -6.75 7.27
CA GLY A 162 2.05 -7.66 6.13
C GLY A 162 2.91 -8.92 6.26
N ILE A 163 3.37 -9.25 7.48
CA ILE A 163 4.10 -10.50 7.83
C ILE A 163 3.26 -11.74 7.47
N HIS A 164 1.96 -11.54 7.26
CA HIS A 164 1.05 -12.54 6.76
C HIS A 164 0.74 -12.35 5.27
N ARG A 165 1.71 -12.08 4.39
CA ARG A 165 1.58 -12.42 2.96
C ARG A 165 1.60 -13.95 2.79
N SER A 166 0.72 -14.64 3.49
CA SER A 166 0.38 -16.04 3.21
C SER A 166 -0.55 -16.04 2.01
N ASP A 167 -0.36 -17.00 1.11
CA ASP A 167 -1.26 -17.22 -0.02
C ASP A 167 -2.71 -17.34 0.47
N LEU A 168 -3.63 -16.78 -0.31
CA LEU A 168 -5.05 -16.94 -0.07
C LEU A 168 -5.38 -18.43 -0.18
N ALA A 169 -5.82 -19.02 0.93
CA ALA A 169 -6.26 -20.41 0.96
C ALA A 169 -7.80 -20.46 1.01
N PRO A 170 -8.43 -21.46 0.38
CA PRO A 170 -9.86 -21.69 0.54
C PRO A 170 -10.16 -21.97 2.02
N LEU A 171 -10.94 -21.09 2.65
CA LEU A 171 -11.34 -21.20 4.04
C LEU A 171 -12.85 -21.43 4.10
N SER A 172 -13.26 -22.47 4.84
CA SER A 172 -14.67 -22.76 5.09
C SER A 172 -15.18 -21.84 6.21
N VAL A 173 -16.11 -20.95 5.89
CA VAL A 173 -16.75 -20.05 6.87
C VAL A 173 -17.49 -20.85 7.94
N ALA A 174 -18.12 -21.96 7.55
CA ALA A 174 -18.75 -22.91 8.46
C ALA A 174 -17.76 -23.42 9.53
N ARG A 175 -16.59 -23.92 9.11
CA ARG A 175 -15.56 -24.41 10.05
C ARG A 175 -15.05 -23.31 10.97
N LEU A 176 -14.85 -22.10 10.44
CA LEU A 176 -14.39 -20.96 11.23
C LEU A 176 -15.42 -20.58 12.31
N LEU A 177 -16.69 -20.47 11.95
CA LEU A 177 -17.76 -20.14 12.89
C LEU A 177 -17.93 -21.22 13.96
N THR A 178 -17.91 -22.51 13.59
CA THR A 178 -17.95 -23.60 14.57
C THR A 178 -16.76 -23.55 15.54
N GLN A 179 -15.57 -23.21 15.04
CA GLN A 179 -14.38 -23.08 15.87
C GLN A 179 -14.46 -21.89 16.84
N ILE A 180 -14.94 -20.73 16.39
CA ILE A 180 -15.10 -19.55 17.26
C ILE A 180 -16.16 -19.79 18.34
N MET A 181 -17.29 -20.39 17.98
CA MET A 181 -18.35 -20.74 18.94
C MET A 181 -17.86 -21.75 20.00
N SER A 182 -17.02 -22.70 19.59
CA SER A 182 -16.43 -23.66 20.55
C SER A 182 -15.50 -23.00 21.58
N ILE A 183 -14.91 -21.84 21.26
CA ILE A 183 -14.01 -21.10 22.15
C ILE A 183 -14.80 -20.25 23.16
N HIS A 184 -15.94 -19.69 22.75
CA HIS A 184 -16.75 -18.80 23.60
C HIS A 184 -17.85 -19.52 24.39
N ALA A 185 -17.87 -20.86 24.38
CA ALA A 185 -18.85 -21.70 25.07
C ALA A 185 -20.33 -21.38 24.73
N ASP A 186 -20.58 -20.71 23.60
CA ASP A 186 -21.93 -20.54 23.09
C ASP A 186 -22.41 -21.82 22.41
N ALA A 187 -23.64 -22.24 22.73
CA ALA A 187 -24.19 -23.47 22.20
C ALA A 187 -24.22 -23.43 20.65
N PRO A 188 -23.66 -24.43 19.95
CA PRO A 188 -23.65 -24.50 18.48
C PRO A 188 -25.05 -24.60 17.85
N ALA A 189 -26.11 -24.65 18.67
CA ALA A 189 -27.50 -24.76 18.27
C ALA A 189 -28.09 -23.49 17.61
N VAL A 190 -27.39 -22.34 17.67
CA VAL A 190 -27.88 -21.07 17.10
C VAL A 190 -27.58 -20.93 15.61
N LEU A 191 -26.72 -21.77 15.04
CA LEU A 191 -26.19 -21.59 13.68
C LEU A 191 -26.72 -22.65 12.70
N ARG A 192 -27.64 -22.26 11.80
CA ARG A 192 -28.06 -23.08 10.65
C ARG A 192 -27.26 -22.67 9.41
N ILE A 193 -26.35 -23.53 8.99
CA ILE A 193 -25.53 -23.32 7.78
C ILE A 193 -26.28 -23.92 6.59
N HIS A 194 -26.76 -23.08 5.68
CA HIS A 194 -27.45 -23.51 4.45
C HIS A 194 -26.50 -23.75 3.28
N ASP A 195 -25.31 -23.14 3.27
CA ASP A 195 -24.31 -23.27 2.20
C ASP A 195 -22.90 -23.19 2.80
N PRO A 196 -21.97 -24.11 2.49
CA PRO A 196 -20.59 -24.02 2.95
C PRO A 196 -19.85 -22.97 2.11
N GLY A 197 -20.15 -21.69 2.34
CA GLY A 197 -19.47 -20.58 1.70
C GLY A 197 -17.96 -20.73 1.85
N LEU A 198 -17.27 -20.95 0.74
CA LEU A 198 -15.82 -20.90 0.65
C LEU A 198 -15.43 -19.45 0.44
N VAL A 199 -14.64 -18.91 1.36
CA VAL A 199 -14.08 -17.57 1.26
C VAL A 199 -12.57 -17.71 1.17
N LEU A 200 -11.94 -16.92 0.31
CA LEU A 200 -10.49 -16.81 0.28
C LEU A 200 -10.05 -16.08 1.54
N GLY A 201 -9.42 -16.81 2.44
CA GLY A 201 -8.97 -16.32 3.73
C GLY A 201 -7.45 -16.35 3.84
N ARG A 202 -6.91 -15.49 4.71
CA ARG A 202 -5.50 -15.48 5.05
C ARG A 202 -5.32 -16.17 6.41
N ARG A 203 -4.51 -17.21 6.47
CA ARG A 203 -4.31 -18.01 7.69
C ARG A 203 -3.46 -17.21 8.68
N LEU A 204 -4.09 -16.64 9.71
CA LEU A 204 -3.38 -16.08 10.87
C LEU A 204 -2.77 -17.24 11.65
N GLY A 205 -1.45 -17.23 11.87
CA GLY A 205 -0.74 -18.34 12.50
C GLY A 205 -1.40 -18.77 13.81
N SER A 206 -1.72 -20.06 13.93
CA SER A 206 -2.21 -20.61 15.19
C SER A 206 -1.05 -20.63 16.17
N SER A 207 -1.11 -19.77 17.19
CA SER A 207 -0.33 -20.01 18.42
C SER A 207 -0.89 -21.27 19.06
N ALA A 208 -0.28 -22.41 18.73
CA ALA A 208 -0.52 -23.65 19.43
C ALA A 208 -0.01 -23.47 20.86
N ARG A 209 -0.93 -23.38 21.81
CA ARG A 209 -0.63 -23.60 23.22
C ARG A 209 -0.09 -25.02 23.35
N SER A 210 1.17 -25.15 23.77
CA SER A 210 1.65 -26.29 24.55
C SER A 210 1.46 -25.97 26.02
#